data_AF-A0A0N0AT88-F1
#
_entry.id   AF-A0A0N0AT88-F1
#
_cell.length_a   1.000
_cell.length_b   1.000
_cell.length_c   1.000
_cell.angle_alpha   90.00
_cell.angle_beta   90.00
_cell.angle_gamma   90.00
#
_symmetry.space_group_name_H-M   'P 1'
#
loop_
_entity.id
_entity.type
_entity.pdbx_description
1 polymer ?
#
loop_
_entity_poly.entity_id
_entity_poly.type
_entity_poly.pdbx_seq_one_letter_code
_entity_poly.pdbx_strand_id
1 'polypeptide(L)'
;MSVWYGIWYGGAGYASFDPEAELESFSSIQEARDALYDRFHGGSFPNRFNYVNRDPESVLTPAVSEDSCIHLFATPHVDYPDRHVFFGPRGGVRIERC
;
A
#
# COMPACT_ATOMS: atom_id res chain seq x y z
N MET A 1 -6.55 15.66 -10.31
CA MET A 1 -6.33 14.46 -9.49
C MET A 1 -4.86 14.14 -9.56
N SER A 2 -4.18 13.98 -8.44
CA SER A 2 -2.74 13.67 -8.41
C SER A 2 -2.58 12.18 -8.16
N VAL A 3 -1.80 11.52 -9.01
CA VAL A 3 -1.44 10.11 -8.84
C VAL A 3 -0.44 10.01 -7.68
N TRP A 4 -0.60 8.95 -6.88
CA TRP A 4 0.27 8.60 -5.77
C TRP A 4 0.85 7.21 -6.03
N TYR A 5 2.05 6.99 -5.51
CA TYR A 5 2.76 5.73 -5.67
C TYR A 5 3.03 5.16 -4.28
N GLY A 6 2.71 3.90 -4.05
CA GLY A 6 2.79 3.29 -2.72
C GLY A 6 3.59 2.01 -2.70
N ILE A 7 4.40 1.85 -1.65
CA ILE A 7 5.07 0.59 -1.33
C ILE A 7 4.53 0.07 -0.01
N TRP A 8 4.20 -1.22 -0.01
CA TRP A 8 3.65 -1.93 1.13
C TRP A 8 4.77 -2.46 2.04
N TYR A 9 4.62 -2.26 3.34
CA TYR A 9 5.50 -2.77 4.38
C TYR A 9 4.68 -3.41 5.50
N GLY A 10 5.35 -4.23 6.32
CA GLY A 10 4.76 -4.85 7.51
C GLY A 10 3.83 -6.03 7.18
N GLY A 11 3.57 -6.88 8.18
CA GLY A 11 2.82 -8.12 7.99
C GLY A 11 3.68 -9.35 7.72
N ALA A 12 3.13 -10.53 8.05
CA ALA A 12 3.85 -11.79 7.96
C ALA A 12 3.98 -12.26 6.50
N GLY A 13 5.05 -11.86 5.81
CA GLY A 13 5.39 -12.39 4.48
C GLY A 13 5.82 -11.37 3.42
N TYR A 14 5.81 -10.07 3.72
CA TYR A 14 6.35 -9.06 2.81
C TYR A 14 7.88 -9.03 2.90
N ALA A 15 8.52 -9.91 2.15
CA ALA A 15 9.97 -9.93 1.92
C ALA A 15 10.26 -9.73 0.44
N SER A 16 9.77 -8.64 -0.16
CA SER A 16 10.25 -8.26 -1.50
C SER A 16 11.48 -7.37 -1.36
N PHE A 17 12.54 -7.73 -2.09
CA PHE A 17 13.84 -7.05 -2.06
C PHE A 17 13.92 -5.87 -3.05
N ASP A 18 12.90 -5.66 -3.89
CA ASP A 18 12.87 -4.62 -4.92
C ASP A 18 11.66 -3.68 -4.77
N PRO A 19 11.84 -2.52 -4.11
CA PRO A 19 10.79 -1.51 -3.93
C PRO A 19 10.25 -0.93 -5.24
N GLU A 20 11.04 -0.87 -6.32
CA GLU A 20 10.59 -0.30 -7.59
C GLU A 20 9.64 -1.26 -8.33
N ALA A 21 9.90 -2.57 -8.24
CA ALA A 21 9.04 -3.59 -8.85
C ALA A 21 7.68 -3.72 -8.15
N GLU A 22 7.63 -3.46 -6.83
CA GLU A 22 6.42 -3.56 -6.00
C GLU A 22 5.66 -2.23 -5.87
N LEU A 23 6.10 -1.19 -6.58
CA LEU A 23 5.47 0.11 -6.55
C LEU A 23 4.06 0.04 -7.15
N GLU A 24 3.05 0.37 -6.35
CA GLU A 24 1.65 0.40 -6.74
C GLU A 24 1.18 1.83 -7.00
N SER A 25 0.31 2.03 -7.99
CA SER A 25 -0.28 3.33 -8.32
C SER A 25 -1.68 3.49 -7.73
N PHE A 26 -1.95 4.67 -7.19
CA PHE A 26 -3.23 5.10 -6.63
C PHE A 26 -3.64 6.42 -7.27
N SER A 27 -4.91 6.56 -7.65
CA SER A 27 -5.51 7.79 -8.16
C SER A 27 -5.65 8.89 -7.09
N SER A 28 -5.57 8.51 -5.81
CA SER A 28 -5.60 9.43 -4.67
C SER A 28 -5.03 8.79 -3.39
N ILE A 29 -4.67 9.63 -2.41
CA ILE A 29 -4.33 9.15 -1.05
C ILE A 29 -5.50 8.38 -0.43
N GLN A 30 -6.75 8.78 -0.73
CA GLN A 30 -7.93 8.12 -0.18
C GLN A 30 -8.03 6.68 -0.68
N GLU A 31 -7.71 6.43 -1.94
CA GLU A 31 -7.67 5.08 -2.50
C GLU A 31 -6.60 4.21 -1.83
N ALA A 32 -5.42 4.76 -1.52
CA ALA A 32 -4.41 4.03 -0.76
C ALA A 32 -4.89 3.67 0.66
N ARG A 33 -5.61 4.60 1.32
CA ARG A 33 -6.25 4.36 2.61
C ARG A 33 -7.29 3.25 2.54
N ASP A 34 -8.15 3.28 1.53
CA ASP A 34 -9.20 2.29 1.34
C ASP A 34 -8.58 0.92 1.00
N ALA A 35 -7.53 0.89 0.18
CA ALA A 35 -6.78 -0.33 -0.12
C ALA A 35 -6.21 -1.01 1.12
N LEU A 36 -5.64 -0.25 2.08
CA LEU A 36 -5.13 -0.83 3.33
C LEU A 36 -6.26 -1.46 4.15
N TYR A 37 -7.38 -0.75 4.28
CA TYR A 37 -8.56 -1.23 5.01
C TYR A 37 -9.16 -2.49 4.35
N ASP A 38 -9.36 -2.45 3.04
CA ASP A 38 -9.97 -3.53 2.28
C ASP A 38 -9.11 -4.79 2.27
N ARG A 39 -7.78 -4.65 2.14
CA ARG A 39 -6.86 -5.80 2.14
C ARG A 39 -6.73 -6.45 3.51
N PHE A 40 -6.89 -5.69 4.60
CA PHE A 40 -6.93 -6.21 5.95
C PHE A 40 -8.23 -6.97 6.25
N HIS A 41 -9.39 -6.41 5.88
CA HIS A 41 -10.68 -7.06 6.11
C HIS A 41 -11.06 -8.11 5.07
N GLY A 42 -10.48 -8.01 3.87
CA GLY A 42 -10.77 -8.83 2.69
C GLY A 42 -9.60 -9.69 2.25
N GLY A 43 -8.62 -9.98 3.11
CA GLY A 43 -7.40 -10.73 2.73
C GLY A 43 -7.64 -12.15 2.17
N SER A 44 -8.84 -12.70 2.39
CA SER A 44 -9.29 -13.98 1.83
C SER A 44 -9.88 -13.88 0.41
N PHE A 45 -10.00 -12.67 -0.14
CA PHE A 45 -10.47 -12.41 -1.50
C PHE A 45 -9.34 -11.81 -2.35
N PRO A 46 -9.32 -12.07 -3.67
CA PRO A 46 -8.31 -11.49 -4.54
C PRO A 46 -8.43 -9.96 -4.58
N ASN A 47 -7.34 -9.27 -4.24
CA ASN A 47 -7.21 -7.83 -4.31
C ASN A 47 -6.38 -7.46 -5.54
N ARG A 48 -6.85 -6.48 -6.31
CA ARG A 48 -6.13 -5.99 -7.48
C ARG A 48 -4.98 -5.07 -7.05
N PHE A 49 -3.81 -5.30 -7.60
CA PHE A 49 -2.62 -4.44 -7.49
C PHE A 49 -2.34 -3.82 -8.85
N ASN A 50 -2.27 -2.49 -8.89
CA ASN A 50 -1.95 -1.74 -10.11
C ASN A 50 -0.49 -1.30 -10.07
N TYR A 51 0.41 -2.25 -10.34
CA TYR A 51 1.84 -1.99 -10.33
C TYR A 51 2.26 -0.99 -11.42
N VAL A 52 3.31 -0.22 -11.13
CA VAL A 52 3.89 0.76 -12.05
C VAL A 52 4.80 0.09 -13.07
N ASN A 53 5.65 -0.83 -12.60
CA ASN A 53 6.77 -1.39 -13.36
C ASN A 53 6.56 -2.86 -13.77
N ARG A 54 5.36 -3.41 -13.55
CA ARG A 54 4.97 -4.77 -13.96
C ARG A 54 3.47 -4.83 -14.25
N ASP A 55 3.03 -5.95 -14.80
CA ASP A 55 1.62 -6.17 -15.10
C ASP A 55 0.76 -6.16 -13.83
N PRO A 56 -0.44 -5.56 -13.87
CA PRO A 56 -1.39 -5.64 -12.77
C PRO A 56 -1.73 -7.08 -12.41
N GLU A 57 -1.88 -7.34 -11.12
CA GLU A 57 -2.14 -8.69 -10.61
C GLU A 57 -3.31 -8.70 -9.63
N SER A 58 -3.93 -9.86 -9.46
CA SER A 58 -4.93 -10.10 -8.42
C SER A 58 -4.36 -11.07 -7.39
N VAL A 59 -4.08 -10.57 -6.19
CA VAL A 59 -3.30 -11.28 -5.17
C VAL A 59 -4.12 -11.38 -3.89
N LEU A 60 -4.06 -12.53 -3.22
CA LEU A 60 -4.61 -12.67 -1.86
C LEU A 60 -3.68 -11.96 -0.87
N THR A 61 -4.25 -11.25 0.09
CA THR A 61 -3.48 -10.46 1.06
C THR A 61 -3.68 -10.94 2.51
N PRO A 62 -3.53 -12.25 2.82
CA PRO A 62 -3.73 -12.77 4.18
C PRO A 62 -2.63 -12.30 5.15
N ALA A 63 -1.52 -11.78 4.61
CA ALA A 63 -0.39 -11.25 5.37
C ALA A 63 -0.59 -9.80 5.84
N VAL A 64 -1.61 -9.10 5.36
CA VAL A 64 -1.89 -7.72 5.79
C VAL A 64 -2.45 -7.75 7.21
N SER A 65 -1.76 -7.08 8.14
CA SER A 65 -2.11 -7.03 9.55
C SER A 65 -2.02 -5.61 10.10
N GLU A 66 -2.24 -5.43 11.40
CA GLU A 66 -2.25 -4.11 12.07
C GLU A 66 -0.88 -3.39 12.00
N ASP A 67 0.21 -4.11 11.77
CA ASP A 67 1.55 -3.59 11.54
C ASP A 67 1.83 -3.25 10.07
N SER A 68 0.91 -3.56 9.16
CA SER A 68 1.04 -3.23 7.74
C SER A 68 0.83 -1.75 7.49
N CYS A 69 1.58 -1.22 6.54
CA CYS A 69 1.49 0.16 6.13
C CYS A 69 1.86 0.37 4.66
N ILE A 70 1.58 1.57 4.17
CA ILE A 70 1.93 2.03 2.82
C ILE A 70 2.74 3.31 2.95
N HIS A 71 3.97 3.29 2.45
CA HIS A 71 4.74 4.49 2.20
C HIS A 71 4.35 5.07 0.85
N LEU A 72 3.89 6.32 0.84
CA LEU A 72 3.40 7.00 -0.34
C LEU A 72 4.39 8.07 -0.85
N PHE A 73 4.54 8.11 -2.16
CA PHE A 73 5.42 9.01 -2.89
C PHE A 73 4.58 9.83 -3.88
N ALA A 74 4.92 11.11 -4.03
CA ALA A 74 4.29 12.00 -5.01
C ALA A 74 4.80 11.78 -6.44
N THR A 75 5.89 11.03 -6.58
CA THR A 75 6.56 10.68 -7.83
C THR A 75 6.85 9.18 -7.84
N PRO A 76 7.02 8.54 -9.01
CA PRO A 76 7.36 7.13 -9.08
C PRO A 76 8.80 6.81 -8.61
N HIS A 77 9.61 7.83 -8.32
CA HIS A 77 10.94 7.67 -7.73
C HIS A 77 10.86 7.43 -6.22
N VAL A 78 11.43 6.31 -5.77
CA VAL A 78 11.39 5.81 -4.39
C VAL A 78 12.58 6.38 -3.60
N ASP A 79 12.59 7.70 -3.40
CA ASP A 79 13.67 8.37 -2.63
C ASP A 79 13.31 8.51 -1.15
N TYR A 80 12.29 9.33 -0.85
CA TYR A 80 11.77 9.53 0.50
C TYR A 80 10.25 9.62 0.45
N PRO A 81 9.52 8.88 1.33
CA PRO A 81 8.06 8.93 1.32
C PRO A 81 7.58 10.33 1.71
N ASP A 82 6.54 10.82 1.05
CA ASP A 82 5.88 12.07 1.41
C ASP A 82 4.78 11.83 2.46
N ARG A 83 4.12 10.67 2.39
CA ARG A 83 3.06 10.27 3.34
C ARG A 83 3.22 8.82 3.77
N HIS A 84 2.60 8.50 4.90
CA HIS A 84 2.52 7.17 5.46
C HIS A 84 1.07 6.84 5.79
N VAL A 85 0.58 5.71 5.28
CA VAL A 85 -0.76 5.18 5.56
C VAL A 85 -0.62 3.93 6.43
N PHE A 86 -1.26 3.91 7.59
CA PHE A 86 -1.08 2.81 8.56
C PHE A 86 -2.31 2.65 9.46
N PHE A 87 -2.41 1.53 10.17
CA PHE A 87 -3.46 1.33 11.16
C PHE A 87 -3.19 2.15 12.43
N GLY A 88 -4.09 3.07 12.73
CA GLY A 88 -4.11 3.80 13.98
C GLY A 88 -4.87 3.07 15.10
N PRO A 89 -4.92 3.67 16.29
CA PRO A 89 -5.66 3.12 17.42
C PRO A 89 -7.13 2.82 17.06
N ARG A 90 -7.66 1.71 17.58
CA ARG A 90 -9.04 1.23 17.36
C ARG A 90 -9.35 0.79 15.91
N GLY A 91 -8.33 0.38 15.15
CA GLY A 91 -8.50 -0.20 13.81
C GLY A 91 -8.81 0.81 12.70
N GLY A 92 -8.69 2.11 12.97
CA GLY A 92 -8.90 3.15 11.95
C GLY A 92 -7.63 3.42 11.15
N VAL A 93 -7.71 3.45 9.82
CA VAL A 93 -6.57 3.83 8.96
C VAL A 93 -6.27 5.33 9.07
N ARG A 94 -5.00 5.66 9.35
CA ARG A 94 -4.45 7.00 9.45
C ARG A 94 -3.54 7.32 8.28
N ILE A 95 -3.39 8.63 8.02
CA ILE A 95 -2.47 9.18 7.02
C ILE A 95 -1.66 10.26 7.72
N GLU A 96 -0.33 10.15 7.69
CA GLU A 96 0.59 11.12 8.27
C GLU A 96 1.64 11.56 7.25
N ARG A 97 2.30 12.70 7.51
CA ARG A 97 3.44 13.17 6.73
C ARG A 97 4.72 12.59 7.31
N CYS A 98 5.59 12.09 6.44
CA CYS A 98 6.90 11.57 6.80
C CYS A 98 7.96 12.68 6.95
#